data_AF-A0A859CZ27-F1
#
_entry.id   AF-A0A859CZ27-F1
#
_cell.length_a   1.000
_cell.length_b   1.000
_cell.length_c   1.000
_cell.angle_alpha   90.00
_cell.angle_beta   90.00
_cell.angle_gamma   90.00
#
_symmetry.space_group_name_H-M   'P 1'
#
loop_
_entity.id
_entity.type
_entity.pdbx_description
1 polymer ?
#
loop_
_entity_poly.entity_id
_entity_poly.type
_entity_poly.pdbx_seq_one_letter_code
_entity_poly.pdbx_strand_id
1 'polypeptide(L)'
;MPEPERRLWRHIRGRQLGVKFRRQHGIGIFIVDFYCSEKHLPIELDGASHFTEEAQLYDRERSEYLQDVGLEVVRFTNAQIMNELDSVLQVLLHKVQ
;
A
#
# COMPACT_ATOMS: atom_id res chain seq x y z
N MET A 1 -6.55 -8.23 10.41
CA MET A 1 -6.21 -6.84 10.04
C MET A 1 -5.59 -6.16 11.25
N PRO A 2 -4.28 -5.95 11.24
CA PRO A 2 -3.54 -5.07 12.14
C PRO A 2 -4.19 -3.69 12.33
N GLU A 3 -3.87 -3.03 13.45
CA GLU A 3 -4.48 -1.74 13.79
C GLU A 3 -4.18 -0.63 12.75
N PRO A 4 -2.95 -0.47 12.23
CA PRO A 4 -2.66 0.49 11.16
C PRO A 4 -3.53 0.26 9.91
N GLU A 5 -3.60 -0.97 9.41
CA GLU A 5 -4.47 -1.32 8.28
C GLU A 5 -5.94 -0.98 8.56
N ARG A 6 -6.43 -1.29 9.77
CA ARG A 6 -7.82 -1.00 10.17
C ARG A 6 -8.09 0.50 10.16
N ARG A 7 -7.16 1.28 10.67
CA ARG A 7 -7.26 2.74 10.73
C ARG A 7 -7.30 3.35 9.34
N LEU A 8 -6.39 2.95 8.45
CA LEU A 8 -6.41 3.42 7.06
C LEU A 8 -7.68 2.96 6.32
N TRP A 9 -8.05 1.67 6.45
CA TRP A 9 -9.20 1.09 5.77
C TRP A 9 -10.50 1.84 6.05
N ARG A 10 -10.71 2.29 7.29
CA ARG A 10 -11.89 3.08 7.68
C ARG A 10 -12.07 4.34 6.83
N HIS A 11 -10.99 4.93 6.31
CA HIS A 11 -11.02 6.21 5.59
C HIS A 11 -10.97 6.05 4.06
N ILE A 12 -10.49 4.92 3.55
CA ILE A 12 -10.36 4.70 2.09
C ILE A 12 -11.42 3.74 1.53
N ARG A 13 -12.13 2.99 2.38
CA ARG A 13 -13.20 2.08 1.95
C ARG A 13 -14.39 2.84 1.35
N GLY A 14 -15.21 2.10 0.58
CA GLY A 14 -16.53 2.60 0.17
C GLY A 14 -16.51 3.84 -0.72
N ARG A 15 -15.44 4.02 -1.52
CA ARG A 15 -15.26 5.20 -2.40
C ARG A 15 -15.20 6.53 -1.66
N GLN A 16 -14.74 6.55 -0.40
CA GLN A 16 -14.57 7.80 0.35
C GLN A 16 -13.56 8.77 -0.27
N LEU A 17 -12.62 8.27 -1.09
CA LEU A 17 -11.70 9.07 -1.90
C LEU A 17 -12.13 9.14 -3.38
N GLY A 18 -13.40 8.92 -3.70
CA GLY A 18 -13.94 8.87 -5.07
C GLY A 18 -13.67 7.55 -5.82
N VAL A 19 -12.61 6.82 -5.47
CA VAL A 19 -12.21 5.55 -6.09
C VAL A 19 -12.34 4.35 -5.15
N LYS A 20 -12.44 3.14 -5.72
CA LYS A 20 -12.57 1.88 -4.97
C LYS A 20 -11.20 1.30 -4.62
N PHE A 21 -10.97 1.20 -3.31
CA PHE A 21 -9.87 0.39 -2.76
C PHE A 21 -10.33 -1.02 -2.41
N ARG A 22 -9.44 -1.99 -2.64
CA ARG A 22 -9.52 -3.38 -2.19
C ARG A 22 -8.43 -3.63 -1.15
N ARG A 23 -8.60 -4.68 -0.36
CA ARG A 23 -7.61 -5.13 0.63
C ARG A 23 -6.96 -6.43 0.18
N GLN A 24 -5.73 -6.68 0.63
CA GLN A 24 -5.00 -7.93 0.42
C GLN A 24 -5.11 -8.41 -1.03
N HIS A 25 -4.72 -7.54 -1.95
CA HIS A 25 -4.90 -7.77 -3.38
C HIS A 25 -3.69 -8.49 -3.95
N GLY A 26 -3.91 -9.61 -4.65
CA GLY A 26 -2.87 -10.32 -5.37
C GLY A 26 -2.48 -9.60 -6.67
N ILE A 27 -1.18 -9.40 -6.88
CA ILE A 27 -0.57 -8.86 -8.10
C ILE A 27 0.55 -9.83 -8.50
N GLY A 28 0.29 -10.67 -9.50
CA GLY A 28 1.17 -11.78 -9.83
C GLY A 28 1.34 -12.73 -8.64
N ILE A 29 2.59 -12.91 -8.19
CA ILE A 29 2.94 -13.73 -7.03
C ILE A 29 2.95 -12.96 -5.70
N PHE A 30 2.69 -11.65 -5.72
CA PHE A 30 2.76 -10.77 -4.54
C PHE A 30 1.36 -10.41 -4.04
N ILE A 31 1.24 -10.09 -2.75
CA ILE A 31 0.01 -9.57 -2.14
C ILE A 31 0.32 -8.20 -1.56
N VAL A 32 -0.51 -7.20 -1.88
CA VAL A 32 -0.42 -5.84 -1.34
C VAL A 32 -1.55 -5.58 -0.34
N ASP A 33 -1.30 -4.78 0.69
CA ASP A 33 -2.28 -4.52 1.74
C ASP A 33 -3.53 -3.83 1.22
N PHE A 34 -3.35 -2.84 0.33
CA PHE A 34 -4.43 -2.17 -0.36
C PHE A 34 -4.13 -1.98 -1.85
N TYR A 35 -5.19 -1.94 -2.66
CA TYR A 35 -5.08 -1.69 -4.09
C TYR A 35 -6.24 -0.87 -4.63
N CYS A 36 -5.95 0.21 -5.34
CA CYS A 36 -6.93 0.93 -6.13
C CYS A 36 -6.91 0.41 -7.58
N SER A 37 -7.93 -0.37 -7.96
CA SER A 37 -7.98 -0.94 -9.31
C SER A 37 -8.27 0.08 -10.40
N GLU A 38 -8.89 1.21 -10.06
CA GLU A 38 -9.21 2.28 -11.02
C GLU A 38 -7.98 3.10 -11.42
N LYS A 39 -6.94 3.10 -10.57
CA LYS A 39 -5.71 3.89 -10.77
C LYS A 39 -4.45 3.04 -10.79
N HIS A 40 -4.59 1.71 -10.79
CA HIS A 40 -3.50 0.75 -10.71
C HIS A 40 -2.49 1.07 -9.59
N LEU A 41 -3.00 1.42 -8.40
CA LEU A 41 -2.18 1.90 -7.29
C LEU A 41 -2.09 0.86 -6.17
N PRO A 42 -0.98 0.09 -6.07
CA PRO A 42 -0.67 -0.73 -4.91
C PRO A 42 -0.17 0.09 -3.72
N ILE A 43 -0.62 -0.29 -2.52
CA ILE A 43 -0.25 0.36 -1.26
C ILE A 43 0.13 -0.70 -0.23
N GLU A 44 1.23 -0.47 0.47
CA GLU A 44 1.68 -1.32 1.58
C GLU A 44 1.91 -0.53 2.86
N LEU A 45 1.64 -1.18 3.98
CA LEU A 45 1.91 -0.68 5.31
C LEU A 45 3.11 -1.43 5.89
N ASP A 46 4.24 -0.74 6.01
CA ASP A 46 5.45 -1.31 6.58
C ASP A 46 5.32 -1.40 8.11
N GLY A 47 5.27 -2.64 8.60
CA GLY A 47 5.38 -3.01 10.00
C GLY A 47 6.74 -3.57 10.33
N ALA A 48 7.79 -2.77 10.16
CA ALA A 48 9.18 -3.14 10.38
C ALA A 48 9.65 -4.29 9.48
N SER A 49 10.19 -3.92 8.33
CA SER A 49 11.02 -4.79 7.50
C SER A 49 12.10 -5.48 8.34
N HIS A 50 12.01 -6.80 8.51
CA HIS A 50 13.09 -7.60 9.06
C HIS A 50 14.30 -7.47 8.11
N PHE A 51 15.39 -6.86 8.59
CA PHE A 51 16.65 -6.71 7.85
C PHE A 51 17.40 -8.06 7.77
N THR A 52 16.82 -9.06 7.10
CA THR A 52 17.54 -10.26 6.70
C THR A 52 17.93 -10.15 5.23
N GLU A 53 19.02 -10.80 4.82
CA GLU A 53 19.46 -10.79 3.42
C GLU A 53 18.40 -11.37 2.47
N GLU A 54 17.66 -12.39 2.93
CA GLU A 54 16.56 -12.99 2.19
C GLU A 54 15.38 -12.03 2.00
N ALA A 55 15.08 -11.20 3.00
CA ALA A 55 14.04 -10.19 2.90
C ALA A 55 14.42 -9.09 1.90
N GLN A 56 15.70 -8.71 1.86
CA GLN A 56 16.21 -7.71 0.89
C GLN A 56 16.19 -8.23 -0.56
N LEU A 57 16.57 -9.50 -0.77
CA LEU A 57 16.47 -10.15 -2.07
C LEU A 57 15.02 -10.22 -2.55
N TYR A 58 14.11 -10.66 -1.68
CA TYR A 58 12.68 -10.73 -1.98
C TYR A 58 12.08 -9.35 -2.29
N ASP A 59 12.45 -8.31 -1.54
CA ASP A 59 11.94 -6.95 -1.75
C ASP A 59 12.48 -6.33 -3.06
N ARG A 60 13.69 -6.72 -3.48
CA ARG A 60 14.27 -6.35 -4.78
C ARG A 60 13.54 -7.02 -5.93
N GLU A 61 13.40 -8.35 -5.91
CA GLU A 61 12.67 -9.09 -6.95
C GLU A 61 11.22 -8.60 -7.07
N ARG A 62 10.59 -8.28 -5.94
CA ARG A 62 9.26 -7.70 -5.89
C ARG A 62 9.19 -6.33 -6.54
N SER A 63 10.14 -5.46 -6.21
CA SER A 63 10.18 -4.10 -6.76
C SER A 63 10.46 -4.10 -8.26
N GLU A 64 11.37 -4.97 -8.73
CA GLU A 64 11.66 -5.17 -10.16
C GLU A 64 10.43 -5.70 -10.91
N TYR A 65 9.76 -6.73 -10.39
CA TYR A 65 8.53 -7.26 -11.01
C TYR A 65 7.42 -6.21 -11.09
N LEU A 66 7.19 -5.46 -10.01
CA LEU A 66 6.14 -4.44 -9.97
C LEU A 66 6.45 -3.27 -10.92
N GLN A 67 7.72 -2.89 -11.05
CA GLN A 67 8.16 -1.92 -12.06
C GLN A 67 7.98 -2.46 -13.48
N ASP A 68 8.30 -3.72 -13.74
CA ASP A 68 8.13 -4.34 -15.06
C ASP A 68 6.66 -4.38 -15.51
N VAL A 69 5.72 -4.53 -14.57
CA VAL A 69 4.29 -4.43 -14.85
C VAL A 69 3.74 -2.99 -14.79
N GLY A 70 4.62 -1.99 -14.65
CA GLY A 70 4.29 -0.57 -14.69
C GLY A 70 3.61 -0.02 -13.43
N LEU A 71 3.80 -0.69 -12.29
CA LEU A 71 3.15 -0.34 -11.02
C LEU A 71 4.14 0.27 -10.02
N GLU A 72 3.83 1.48 -9.55
CA GLU A 72 4.56 2.14 -8.45
C GLU A 72 3.86 1.82 -7.12
N VAL A 73 4.54 1.12 -6.21
CA VAL A 73 4.02 0.83 -4.86
C VAL A 73 4.23 2.02 -3.95
N VAL A 74 3.16 2.52 -3.34
CA VAL A 74 3.23 3.54 -2.29
C VAL A 74 3.32 2.83 -0.93
N ARG A 75 4.34 3.16 -0.14
CA ARG A 75 4.56 2.55 1.18
C ARG A 75 4.37 3.59 2.29
N PHE A 76 3.73 3.19 3.38
CA PHE A 76 3.62 3.97 4.61
C PHE A 76 4.07 3.14 5.80
N THR A 77 4.82 3.73 6.72
CA THR A 77 5.15 3.06 7.98
C THR A 77 3.93 3.01 8.89
N ASN A 78 3.90 2.03 9.80
CA ASN A 78 2.91 1.99 10.86
C ASN A 78 2.85 3.30 11.67
N ALA A 79 3.99 3.94 11.92
CA ALA A 79 4.06 5.23 12.61
C ALA A 79 3.34 6.34 11.84
N GLN A 80 3.50 6.43 10.52
CA GLN A 80 2.79 7.40 9.68
C GLN A 80 1.28 7.17 9.72
N ILE A 81 0.82 5.93 9.62
CA ILE A 81 -0.61 5.62 9.72
C ILE A 81 -1.19 5.98 11.09
N MET A 82 -0.41 5.77 12.15
CA MET A 82 -0.87 5.99 13.52
C MET A 82 -0.78 7.45 13.97
N ASN A 83 0.18 8.22 13.45
CA ASN A 83 0.46 9.56 13.95
C ASN A 83 0.16 10.66 12.93
N GLU A 84 0.12 10.34 11.64
CA GLU A 84 0.11 11.30 10.53
C GLU A 84 -0.96 10.95 9.47
N LEU A 85 -2.10 10.38 9.91
CA LEU A 85 -3.13 9.83 9.01
C LEU A 85 -3.63 10.86 7.98
N ASP A 86 -3.81 12.12 8.35
CA ASP A 86 -4.28 13.14 7.41
C ASP A 86 -3.29 13.36 6.27
N SER A 87 -1.98 13.39 6.57
CA SER A 87 -0.92 13.47 5.57
C SER A 87 -0.93 12.26 4.64
N VAL A 88 -1.14 11.06 5.17
CA VAL A 88 -1.29 9.82 4.38
C VAL A 88 -2.48 9.93 3.43
N LEU A 89 -3.64 10.38 3.92
CA LEU A 89 -4.83 10.54 3.09
C LEU A 89 -4.65 11.61 2.01
N GLN A 90 -3.93 12.69 2.29
CA GLN A 90 -3.58 13.69 1.28
C GLN A 90 -2.72 13.07 0.17
N VAL A 91 -1.66 12.33 0.52
CA VAL A 91 -0.84 11.64 -0.49
C VAL A 91 -1.69 10.71 -1.36
N LEU A 92 -2.57 9.91 -0.73
CA LEU A 92 -3.46 9.02 -1.46
C LEU A 92 -4.42 9.77 -2.38
N LEU A 93 -5.00 10.88 -1.92
CA LEU A 93 -5.90 11.70 -2.72
C LEU A 93 -5.19 12.24 -3.98
N HIS A 94 -3.97 12.76 -3.84
CA HIS A 94 -3.18 13.25 -4.99
C HIS A 94 -2.82 12.13 -5.97
N LYS A 95 -2.53 10.91 -5.49
CA LYS A 95 -2.19 9.76 -6.34
C LYS A 95 -3.41 9.15 -7.06
N VAL A 96 -4.63 9.39 -6.57
CA VAL A 96 -5.86 8.80 -7.16
C VAL A 96 -6.78 9.77 -7.87
N GLN A 97 -6.46 11.06 -7.90
CA GLN A 97 -7.14 12.04 -8.76
C GLN A 97 -6.88 11.74 -10.25
#